data_AF-A0A358DAK4-F1
#
_entry.id   AF-A0A358DAK4-F1
#
_cell.length_a   1.000
_cell.length_b   1.000
_cell.length_c   1.000
_cell.angle_alpha   90.00
_cell.angle_beta   90.00
_cell.angle_gamma   90.00
#
_symmetry.space_group_name_H-M   'P 1'
#
loop_
_entity.id
_entity.type
_entity.pdbx_description
1 polymer ?
#
loop_
_entity_poly.entity_id
_entity_poly.type
_entity_poly.pdbx_seq_one_letter_code
_entity_poly.pdbx_strand_id
1 'polypeptide(L)'
;MHAEHAQPGARWTRRGFSFLEAVLAAALLGIIASAIFSVLGYVYAADRADSVQLGAAEVANRIIITYLDDETSIKKLPDLIDYGPDSFRWELEEDTVRIEEPNRHLRVTAGQEGAVPNALVRLDEIRVTVWQDDGTDASLVPGSTPGVRLNRLVNPIAYRGDDAINRLLENPDRITGLMQNLTGFEMPEDDE
;
A
#
# COMPACT_ATOMS: atom_id res chain seq x y z
N MET A 1 98.85 -17.81 9.66
CA MET A 1 97.87 -16.83 10.19
C MET A 1 97.25 -16.13 9.00
N HIS A 2 95.95 -16.14 8.71
CA HIS A 2 94.78 -16.80 9.27
C HIS A 2 93.89 -17.16 8.06
N ALA A 3 93.27 -18.34 8.11
CA ALA A 3 92.37 -18.82 7.06
C ALA A 3 91.13 -17.94 6.94
N GLU A 4 90.85 -17.52 5.71
CA GLU A 4 89.64 -16.85 5.27
C GLU A 4 88.49 -17.87 5.28
N HIS A 5 87.63 -17.80 6.30
CA HIS A 5 86.37 -18.55 6.32
C HIS A 5 85.29 -17.73 5.61
N ALA A 6 85.20 -17.88 4.29
CA ALA A 6 84.04 -17.46 3.53
C ALA A 6 82.85 -18.36 3.91
N GLN A 7 81.90 -17.81 4.67
CA GLN A 7 80.60 -18.46 4.88
C GLN A 7 79.72 -18.23 3.65
N PRO A 8 79.28 -19.28 2.94
CA PRO A 8 78.30 -19.11 1.89
C PRO A 8 76.94 -18.83 2.52
N GLY A 9 76.50 -17.57 2.43
CA GLY A 9 75.14 -17.18 2.78
C GLY A 9 74.14 -17.90 1.88
N ALA A 10 73.50 -18.95 2.41
CA ALA A 10 72.42 -19.65 1.74
C ALA A 10 71.22 -18.70 1.56
N ARG A 11 71.16 -18.00 0.43
CA ARG A 11 69.94 -17.30 -0.02
C ARG A 11 68.96 -18.35 -0.51
N TRP A 12 68.14 -18.88 0.40
CA TRP A 12 66.98 -19.68 0.03
C TRP A 12 66.03 -18.79 -0.77
N THR A 13 65.94 -19.07 -2.07
CA THR A 13 64.99 -18.45 -2.98
C THR A 13 63.57 -18.87 -2.61
N ARG A 14 62.88 -18.05 -1.82
CA ARG A 14 61.41 -18.08 -1.61
C ARG A 14 60.66 -17.61 -2.87
N ARG A 15 60.96 -18.16 -4.04
CA ARG A 15 60.40 -17.70 -5.33
C ARG A 15 59.17 -18.49 -5.81
N GLY A 16 58.79 -19.56 -5.12
CA GLY A 16 57.55 -20.29 -5.39
C GLY A 16 56.33 -19.81 -4.59
N PHE A 17 56.54 -19.02 -3.53
CA PHE A 17 55.46 -18.61 -2.60
C PHE A 17 54.68 -17.37 -3.08
N SER A 18 55.33 -16.45 -3.82
CA SER A 18 54.73 -15.16 -4.20
C SER A 18 53.68 -15.26 -5.32
N PHE A 19 53.80 -16.23 -6.24
CA PHE A 19 52.81 -16.39 -7.32
C PHE A 19 51.50 -16.97 -6.77
N LEU A 20 51.59 -18.03 -5.97
CA LEU A 20 50.40 -18.62 -5.33
C LEU A 20 49.74 -17.62 -4.38
N GLU A 21 50.52 -16.84 -3.64
CA GLU A 21 50.03 -15.74 -2.80
C GLU A 21 49.30 -14.67 -3.63
N ALA A 22 49.85 -14.25 -4.76
CA ALA A 22 49.21 -13.29 -5.65
C ALA A 22 47.89 -13.82 -6.25
N VAL A 23 47.87 -15.09 -6.67
CA VAL A 23 46.65 -15.74 -7.19
C VAL A 23 45.61 -15.89 -6.09
N LEU A 24 46.00 -16.32 -4.89
CA LEU A 24 45.11 -16.44 -3.74
C LEU A 24 44.57 -15.06 -3.32
N ALA A 25 45.41 -14.03 -3.28
CA ALA A 25 45.00 -12.67 -2.98
C ALA A 25 44.00 -12.15 -4.02
N ALA A 26 44.26 -12.39 -5.31
CA ALA A 26 43.33 -12.02 -6.38
C ALA A 26 42.01 -12.78 -6.29
N ALA A 27 42.04 -14.07 -5.96
CA ALA A 27 40.85 -14.90 -5.77
C ALA A 27 40.02 -14.41 -4.58
N LEU A 28 40.65 -14.15 -3.43
CA LEU A 28 39.98 -13.61 -2.24
C LEU A 28 39.39 -12.23 -2.51
N LEU A 29 40.13 -11.36 -3.21
CA LEU A 29 39.64 -10.04 -3.61
C LEU A 29 38.41 -10.17 -4.53
N GLY A 30 38.44 -11.10 -5.49
CA GLY A 30 37.30 -11.37 -6.37
C GLY A 30 36.06 -11.84 -5.61
N ILE A 31 36.23 -12.74 -4.64
CA ILE A 31 35.13 -13.21 -3.78
C ILE A 31 34.55 -12.07 -2.95
N ILE A 32 35.40 -11.25 -2.32
CA ILE A 32 34.95 -10.10 -1.51
C ILE A 32 34.23 -9.08 -2.39
N ALA A 33 34.78 -8.75 -3.57
CA ALA A 33 34.15 -7.84 -4.50
C ALA A 33 32.77 -8.35 -4.93
N SER A 34 32.66 -9.64 -5.30
CA SER A 34 31.38 -10.27 -5.65
C SER A 34 30.38 -10.20 -4.49
N ALA A 35 30.82 -10.42 -3.25
CA ALA A 35 29.95 -10.33 -2.08
C ALA A 35 29.43 -8.91 -1.87
N ILE A 36 30.29 -7.89 -2.01
CA ILE A 36 29.90 -6.48 -1.90
C ILE A 36 28.89 -6.11 -2.99
N PHE A 37 29.15 -6.45 -4.25
CA PHE A 37 28.22 -6.16 -5.34
C PHE A 37 26.88 -6.87 -5.17
N SER A 38 26.88 -8.10 -4.64
CA SER A 38 25.64 -8.82 -4.34
C SER A 38 24.82 -8.12 -3.26
N VAL A 39 25.46 -7.65 -2.18
CA VAL A 39 24.79 -6.91 -1.11
C VAL A 39 24.24 -5.58 -1.63
N LEU A 40 25.01 -4.84 -2.44
CA LEU A 40 24.54 -3.59 -3.04
C LEU A 40 23.34 -3.83 -3.95
N GLY A 41 23.38 -4.85 -4.80
CA GLY A 41 22.25 -5.21 -5.66
C GLY A 41 20.99 -5.53 -4.87
N TYR A 42 21.13 -6.29 -3.77
CA TYR A 42 20.03 -6.57 -2.86
C TYR A 42 19.45 -5.30 -2.22
N VAL A 43 20.31 -4.42 -1.69
CA VAL A 43 19.87 -3.17 -1.05
C VAL A 43 19.12 -2.27 -2.03
N TYR A 44 19.62 -2.13 -3.26
CA TYR A 44 18.91 -1.35 -4.28
C TYR A 44 17.56 -1.95 -4.67
N ALA A 45 17.47 -3.27 -4.78
CA ALA A 45 16.20 -3.93 -5.07
C ALA A 45 15.20 -3.77 -3.93
N ALA A 46 15.65 -3.86 -2.68
CA ALA A 46 14.82 -3.64 -1.51
C ALA A 46 14.32 -2.19 -1.42
N ASP A 47 15.21 -1.20 -1.54
CA ASP A 47 14.88 0.22 -1.53
C ASP A 47 13.87 0.59 -2.63
N ARG A 48 14.06 0.01 -3.82
CA ARG A 48 13.12 0.18 -4.94
C ARG A 48 11.74 -0.39 -4.60
N ALA A 49 11.67 -1.59 -4.04
CA ALA A 49 10.40 -2.23 -3.67
C ALA A 49 9.67 -1.42 -2.58
N ASP A 50 10.39 -0.97 -1.55
CA ASP A 50 9.85 -0.14 -0.48
C ASP A 50 9.32 1.20 -1.02
N SER A 51 10.04 1.81 -1.96
CA SER A 51 9.62 3.04 -2.63
C SER A 51 8.33 2.87 -3.43
N VAL A 52 8.19 1.77 -4.19
CA VAL A 52 6.93 1.44 -4.90
C VAL A 52 5.79 1.26 -3.92
N GLN A 53 6.03 0.49 -2.85
CA GLN A 53 5.00 0.18 -1.87
C GLN A 53 4.52 1.44 -1.14
N LEU A 54 5.43 2.35 -0.80
CA LEU A 54 5.09 3.66 -0.23
C LEU A 54 4.29 4.50 -1.21
N GLY A 55 4.71 4.58 -2.48
CA GLY A 55 3.97 5.28 -3.52
C GLY A 55 2.55 4.75 -3.70
N ALA A 56 2.38 3.42 -3.75
CA ALA A 56 1.07 2.78 -3.81
C ALA A 56 0.21 3.11 -2.59
N ALA A 57 0.79 3.10 -1.37
CA ALA A 57 0.08 3.45 -0.15
C ALA A 57 -0.37 4.92 -0.13
N GLU A 58 0.46 5.84 -0.61
CA GLU A 58 0.14 7.26 -0.70
C GLU A 58 -0.96 7.52 -1.73
N VAL A 59 -0.89 6.88 -2.90
CA VAL A 59 -1.95 6.93 -3.93
C VAL A 59 -3.26 6.36 -3.36
N ALA A 60 -3.22 5.20 -2.71
CA ALA A 60 -4.40 4.60 -2.08
C ALA A 60 -5.03 5.53 -1.05
N ASN A 61 -4.22 6.16 -0.19
CA ASN A 61 -4.72 7.11 0.79
C ASN A 61 -5.33 8.36 0.14
N ARG A 62 -4.75 8.88 -0.95
CA ARG A 62 -5.32 10.00 -1.71
C ARG A 62 -6.69 9.64 -2.28
N ILE A 63 -6.82 8.47 -2.89
CA ILE A 63 -8.10 7.95 -3.43
C ILE A 63 -9.15 7.89 -2.31
N ILE A 64 -8.81 7.35 -1.14
CA ILE A 64 -9.71 7.30 0.02
C ILE A 64 -10.12 8.71 0.46
N ILE A 65 -9.19 9.66 0.54
CA ILE A 65 -9.51 11.04 0.95
C ILE A 65 -10.43 11.71 -0.09
N THR A 66 -10.14 11.53 -1.38
CA THR A 66 -10.97 12.04 -2.48
C THR A 66 -12.38 11.45 -2.42
N TYR A 67 -12.50 10.14 -2.18
CA TYR A 67 -13.79 9.48 -1.96
C TYR A 67 -14.56 10.10 -0.79
N LEU A 68 -13.89 10.28 0.35
CA LEU A 68 -14.50 10.82 1.56
C LEU A 68 -14.92 12.28 1.43
N ASP A 69 -14.28 13.05 0.55
CA ASP A 69 -14.65 14.43 0.26
C ASP A 69 -15.83 14.50 -0.72
N ASP A 70 -15.76 13.75 -1.83
CA ASP A 70 -16.80 13.64 -2.82
C ASP A 70 -16.74 12.28 -3.54
N GLU A 71 -17.64 11.37 -3.17
CA GLU A 71 -17.78 10.05 -3.79
C GLU A 71 -17.89 10.13 -5.32
N THR A 72 -18.62 11.13 -5.85
CA THR A 72 -18.83 11.26 -7.29
C THR A 72 -17.56 11.68 -8.05
N SER A 73 -16.58 12.24 -7.35
CA SER A 73 -15.30 12.65 -7.94
C SER A 73 -14.41 11.46 -8.29
N ILE A 74 -14.60 10.31 -7.62
CA ILE A 74 -13.81 9.09 -7.86
C ILE A 74 -13.94 8.61 -9.30
N LYS A 75 -15.14 8.73 -9.89
CA LYS A 75 -15.47 8.31 -11.27
C LYS A 75 -14.76 9.16 -12.33
N LYS A 76 -14.16 10.28 -11.94
CA LYS A 76 -13.40 11.18 -12.81
C LYS A 76 -11.91 10.94 -12.74
N LEU A 77 -11.43 10.11 -11.81
CA LEU A 77 -10.03 9.76 -11.72
C LEU A 77 -9.65 8.85 -12.90
N PRO A 78 -8.44 9.01 -13.46
CA PRO A 78 -7.95 8.10 -14.48
C PRO A 78 -7.64 6.73 -13.89
N ASP A 79 -7.79 5.66 -14.66
CA ASP A 79 -7.46 4.28 -14.25
C ASP A 79 -5.96 4.11 -13.95
N LEU A 80 -5.12 4.99 -14.51
CA LEU A 80 -3.69 5.04 -14.29
C LEU A 80 -3.29 6.38 -13.69
N ILE A 81 -2.63 6.35 -12.54
CA ILE A 81 -2.19 7.53 -11.79
C ILE A 81 -0.67 7.58 -11.77
N ASP A 82 -0.10 8.63 -12.37
CA ASP A 82 1.32 8.89 -12.31
C ASP A 82 1.71 9.49 -10.94
N TYR A 83 2.69 8.90 -10.28
CA TYR A 83 3.20 9.35 -8.99
C TYR A 83 4.72 9.19 -8.89
N GLY A 84 5.43 10.31 -9.01
CA GLY A 84 6.89 10.32 -9.00
C GLY A 84 7.44 9.61 -10.24
N PRO A 85 8.35 8.63 -10.08
CA PRO A 85 8.90 7.85 -11.19
C PRO A 85 8.00 6.66 -11.62
N ASP A 86 6.89 6.44 -10.93
CA ASP A 86 6.03 5.27 -11.07
C ASP A 86 4.63 5.65 -11.54
N SER A 87 3.95 4.67 -12.15
CA SER A 87 2.52 4.76 -12.47
C SER A 87 1.79 3.65 -11.73
N PHE A 88 0.56 3.94 -11.29
CA PHE A 88 -0.22 3.05 -10.44
C PHE A 88 -1.63 2.85 -10.98
N ARG A 89 -2.09 1.61 -10.97
CA ARG A 89 -3.48 1.25 -11.21
C ARG A 89 -4.20 1.11 -9.89
N TRP A 90 -5.53 1.25 -9.94
CA TRP A 90 -6.33 1.18 -8.75
C TRP A 90 -7.72 0.59 -8.99
N GLU A 91 -8.31 0.11 -7.91
CA GLU A 91 -9.68 -0.38 -7.84
C GLU A 91 -10.26 0.04 -6.49
N LEU A 92 -11.54 0.40 -6.48
CA LEU A 92 -12.30 0.73 -5.28
C LEU A 92 -13.52 -0.20 -5.20
N GLU A 93 -13.65 -0.88 -4.06
CA GLU A 93 -14.79 -1.71 -3.69
C GLU A 93 -15.48 -1.10 -2.47
N GLU A 94 -16.81 -1.16 -2.46
CA GLU A 94 -17.65 -0.69 -1.35
C GLU A 94 -18.49 -1.86 -0.85
N ASP A 95 -18.53 -2.06 0.46
CA ASP A 95 -19.38 -3.05 1.11
C ASP A 95 -20.09 -2.44 2.32
N THR A 96 -21.36 -2.77 2.53
CA THR A 96 -22.12 -2.28 3.69
C THR A 96 -22.00 -3.26 4.84
N VAL A 97 -21.34 -2.84 5.92
CA VAL A 97 -21.20 -3.58 7.17
C VAL A 97 -22.35 -3.22 8.12
N ARG A 98 -23.18 -4.22 8.45
CA ARG A 98 -24.23 -4.11 9.47
C ARG A 98 -23.75 -4.71 10.79
N ILE A 99 -23.79 -3.90 11.86
CA ILE A 99 -23.47 -4.39 13.21
C ILE A 99 -24.75 -4.96 13.83
N GLU A 100 -24.85 -6.29 13.95
CA GLU A 100 -25.97 -6.90 14.68
C GLU A 100 -25.73 -6.80 16.19
N GLU A 101 -26.65 -6.17 16.94
CA GLU A 101 -26.61 -6.21 18.40
C GLU A 101 -26.92 -7.64 18.89
N PRO A 102 -26.01 -8.30 19.64
CA PRO A 102 -26.16 -9.71 20.01
C PRO A 102 -27.34 -9.99 20.96
N ASN A 103 -28.01 -8.96 21.49
CA ASN A 103 -29.06 -9.08 22.50
C ASN A 103 -30.31 -8.21 22.22
N ARG A 104 -30.64 -7.96 20.94
CA ARG A 104 -31.82 -7.15 20.56
C ARG A 104 -33.11 -7.63 21.24
N HIS A 105 -33.26 -8.93 21.44
CA HIS A 105 -34.42 -9.57 22.06
C HIS A 105 -34.61 -9.25 23.55
N LEU A 106 -33.54 -8.90 24.28
CA LEU A 106 -33.61 -8.60 25.71
C LEU A 106 -34.11 -7.17 25.99
N ARG A 107 -33.88 -6.21 25.07
CA ARG A 107 -34.39 -4.82 25.21
C ARG A 107 -35.89 -4.69 24.95
N VAL A 108 -36.44 -5.45 23.99
CA VAL A 108 -37.88 -5.47 23.69
C VAL A 108 -38.68 -5.92 24.92
N THR A 109 -38.15 -6.83 25.72
CA THR A 109 -38.79 -7.35 26.94
C THR A 109 -38.79 -6.34 28.10
N ALA A 110 -37.90 -5.33 28.09
CA ALA A 110 -37.72 -4.37 29.18
C ALA A 110 -38.47 -3.03 28.97
N GLY A 111 -39.30 -2.90 27.92
CA GLY A 111 -40.05 -1.66 27.65
C GLY A 111 -39.20 -0.45 27.22
N GLN A 112 -37.89 -0.65 27.00
CA GLN A 112 -37.02 0.36 26.40
C GLN A 112 -37.00 0.19 24.88
N GLU A 113 -38.05 0.68 24.22
CA GLU A 113 -38.06 0.93 22.77
C GLU A 113 -37.21 2.16 22.45
N GLY A 114 -35.91 2.04 22.66
CA GLY A 114 -34.93 2.97 22.08
C GLY A 114 -34.35 2.30 20.85
N ALA A 115 -34.96 2.48 19.68
CA ALA A 115 -34.33 2.10 18.42
C ALA A 115 -32.94 2.73 18.38
N VAL A 116 -31.89 1.91 18.30
CA VAL A 116 -30.56 2.44 18.02
C VAL A 116 -30.67 3.11 16.65
N PRO A 117 -30.34 4.40 16.51
CA PRO A 117 -30.39 5.07 15.21
C PRO A 117 -29.64 4.22 14.18
N ASN A 118 -30.24 3.92 13.03
CA ASN A 118 -29.60 3.14 11.96
C ASN A 118 -28.21 3.71 11.58
N ALA A 119 -28.02 5.02 11.78
CA ALA A 119 -26.76 5.73 11.65
C ALA A 119 -25.60 5.27 12.54
N LEU A 120 -25.87 4.55 13.64
CA LEU A 120 -24.87 3.95 14.52
C LEU A 120 -24.61 2.46 14.20
N VAL A 121 -25.44 1.88 13.33
CA VAL A 121 -25.47 0.42 13.04
C VAL A 121 -24.99 0.11 11.63
N ARG A 122 -25.03 1.09 10.73
CA ARG A 122 -24.58 0.98 9.34
C ARG A 122 -23.24 1.69 9.15
N LEU A 123 -22.20 0.91 8.87
CA LEU A 123 -20.91 1.38 8.41
C LEU A 123 -20.71 0.87 6.99
N ASP A 124 -20.01 1.63 6.16
CA ASP A 124 -19.55 1.14 4.87
C ASP A 124 -18.05 0.88 4.96
N GLU A 125 -17.61 -0.29 4.50
CA GLU A 125 -16.21 -0.61 4.27
C GLU A 125 -15.83 -0.16 2.87
N ILE A 126 -14.91 0.79 2.81
CA ILE A 126 -14.29 1.23 1.57
C ILE A 126 -12.94 0.53 1.46
N ARG A 127 -12.76 -0.24 0.39
CA ARG A 127 -11.52 -0.97 0.10
C ARG A 127 -10.91 -0.42 -1.16
N VAL A 128 -9.70 0.11 -1.05
CA VAL A 128 -8.93 0.60 -2.18
C VAL A 128 -7.72 -0.30 -2.37
N THR A 129 -7.61 -0.92 -3.55
CA THR A 129 -6.43 -1.69 -3.96
C THR A 129 -5.65 -0.84 -4.97
N VAL A 130 -4.36 -0.65 -4.75
CA VAL A 130 -3.45 0.08 -5.66
C VAL A 130 -2.23 -0.78 -5.93
N TRP A 131 -1.84 -0.89 -7.20
CA TRP A 131 -0.67 -1.68 -7.59
C TRP A 131 0.09 -0.99 -8.73
N GLN A 132 1.38 -1.29 -8.82
CA GLN A 132 2.25 -0.68 -9.81
C GLN A 132 1.90 -1.10 -11.23
N ASP A 133 1.85 -0.15 -12.16
CA ASP A 133 1.91 -0.46 -13.58
C ASP A 133 3.38 -0.43 -14.03
N ASP A 134 3.92 -1.62 -14.33
CA ASP A 134 5.28 -1.78 -14.85
C ASP A 134 5.34 -1.78 -16.39
N GLY A 135 4.21 -1.51 -17.05
CA GLY A 135 4.07 -1.50 -18.50
C GLY A 135 3.94 -2.89 -19.13
N THR A 136 3.82 -3.95 -18.33
CA THR A 136 3.56 -5.31 -18.81
C THR A 136 2.08 -5.65 -18.80
N ASP A 137 1.64 -6.59 -19.64
CA ASP A 137 0.24 -7.04 -19.63
C ASP A 137 -0.18 -7.65 -18.27
N ALA A 138 0.79 -8.14 -17.48
CA ALA A 138 0.53 -8.68 -16.17
C ALA A 138 0.01 -7.60 -15.20
N SER A 139 0.46 -6.36 -15.34
CA SER A 139 0.04 -5.24 -14.48
C SER A 139 -1.43 -4.88 -14.62
N LEU A 140 -2.14 -5.40 -15.62
CA LEU A 140 -3.58 -5.17 -15.81
C LEU A 140 -4.44 -5.85 -14.72
N VAL A 141 -3.89 -6.83 -14.01
CA VAL A 141 -4.61 -7.61 -12.99
C VAL A 141 -4.19 -7.17 -11.58
N PRO A 142 -5.12 -6.86 -10.67
CA PRO A 142 -4.80 -6.53 -9.30
C PRO A 142 -3.95 -7.63 -8.61
N GLY A 143 -2.86 -7.21 -7.96
CA GLY A 143 -2.00 -8.10 -7.16
C GLY A 143 -0.93 -8.88 -7.95
N SER A 144 -0.79 -8.64 -9.25
CA SER A 144 0.30 -9.20 -10.07
C SER A 144 1.64 -8.47 -9.85
N THR A 145 1.60 -7.19 -9.50
CA THR A 145 2.75 -6.33 -9.21
C THR A 145 2.71 -5.86 -7.76
N PRO A 146 3.82 -5.30 -7.23
CA PRO A 146 3.82 -4.72 -5.89
C PRO A 146 2.70 -3.69 -5.72
N GLY A 147 2.00 -3.77 -4.60
CA GLY A 147 0.84 -2.95 -4.33
C GLY A 147 0.42 -3.00 -2.88
N VAL A 148 -0.62 -2.23 -2.56
CA VAL A 148 -1.19 -2.09 -1.23
C VAL A 148 -2.70 -2.13 -1.34
N ARG A 149 -3.33 -2.72 -0.32
CA ARG A 149 -4.76 -2.66 -0.11
C ARG A 149 -5.05 -1.97 1.22
N LEU A 150 -5.85 -0.91 1.17
CA LEU A 150 -6.29 -0.18 2.35
C LEU A 150 -7.79 -0.34 2.52
N ASN A 151 -8.21 -0.72 3.72
CA ASN A 151 -9.62 -0.84 4.08
C ASN A 151 -9.94 0.22 5.13
N ARG A 152 -11.05 0.93 4.95
CA ARG A 152 -11.52 1.95 5.88
C ARG A 152 -13.00 1.80 6.13
N LEU A 153 -13.37 1.72 7.41
CA LEU A 153 -14.77 1.82 7.83
C LEU A 153 -15.17 3.30 7.89
N VAL A 154 -16.28 3.61 7.25
CA VAL A 154 -16.83 4.96 7.12
C VAL A 154 -18.27 4.94 7.58
N ASN A 155 -18.70 6.02 8.26
CA ASN A 155 -20.11 6.23 8.54
C ASN A 155 -20.69 7.04 7.38
N PRO A 156 -21.67 6.52 6.62
CA PRO A 156 -22.23 7.20 5.45
C PRO A 156 -22.98 8.51 5.77
N ILE A 157 -23.27 8.76 7.05
CA ILE A 157 -24.09 9.90 7.51
C ILE A 157 -23.19 10.96 8.18
N ALA A 158 -21.90 10.68 8.38
CA ALA A 158 -20.97 11.61 8.99
C ALA A 158 -20.51 12.66 7.97
N TYR A 159 -21.26 13.76 7.85
CA TYR A 159 -20.81 14.95 7.13
C TYR A 159 -19.61 15.58 7.85
N ARG A 160 -18.48 15.71 7.15
CA ARG A 160 -17.24 16.22 7.73
C ARG A 160 -16.95 17.63 7.20
N GLY A 161 -17.44 18.64 7.93
CA GLY A 161 -17.15 20.05 7.68
C GLY A 161 -18.24 20.82 6.94
N ASP A 162 -18.13 22.15 6.98
CA ASP A 162 -19.16 23.07 6.48
C ASP A 162 -19.36 22.93 4.96
N ASP A 163 -18.30 22.65 4.19
CA ASP A 163 -18.38 22.45 2.74
C ASP A 163 -19.12 21.18 2.34
N ALA A 164 -19.06 20.12 3.15
CA ALA A 164 -19.82 18.90 2.89
C ALA A 164 -21.33 19.16 3.12
N ILE A 165 -21.67 19.97 4.12
CA ILE A 165 -23.04 20.40 4.40
C ILE A 165 -23.53 21.32 3.27
N ASN A 166 -22.71 22.27 2.81
CA ASN A 166 -23.07 23.15 1.70
C ASN A 166 -23.33 22.34 0.42
N ARG A 167 -22.45 21.39 0.07
CA ARG A 167 -22.64 20.48 -1.09
C ARG A 167 -23.88 19.59 -0.96
N LEU A 168 -24.26 19.20 0.26
CA LEU A 168 -25.50 18.47 0.50
C LEU A 168 -26.72 19.37 0.25
N LEU A 169 -26.70 20.61 0.74
CA LEU A 169 -27.81 21.56 0.58
C LEU A 169 -27.98 22.01 -0.87
N GLU A 170 -26.89 22.07 -1.63
CA GLU A 170 -26.90 22.46 -3.03
C GLU A 170 -27.41 21.36 -3.98
N ASN A 171 -27.44 20.10 -3.53
CA ASN A 171 -27.73 18.96 -4.40
C ASN A 171 -28.89 18.10 -3.87
N PRO A 172 -30.11 18.21 -4.44
CA PRO A 172 -31.30 17.55 -3.91
C PRO A 172 -31.20 16.02 -3.89
N ASP A 173 -30.45 15.41 -4.82
CA ASP A 173 -30.25 13.96 -4.87
C ASP A 173 -29.50 13.43 -3.64
N ARG A 174 -28.56 14.23 -3.10
CA ARG A 174 -27.81 13.88 -1.88
C ARG A 174 -28.69 13.92 -0.63
N ILE A 175 -29.68 14.82 -0.60
CA ILE A 175 -30.68 14.90 0.48
C ILE A 175 -31.56 13.65 0.46
N THR A 176 -31.97 13.18 -0.72
CA THR A 176 -32.74 11.94 -0.88
C THR A 176 -31.95 10.73 -0.37
N GLY A 177 -30.68 10.59 -0.76
CA GLY A 177 -29.81 9.52 -0.27
C GLY A 177 -29.61 9.56 1.25
N LEU A 178 -29.48 10.76 1.84
CA LEU A 178 -29.42 10.95 3.29
C LEU A 178 -30.72 10.49 3.97
N MET A 179 -31.87 10.87 3.44
CA MET A 179 -33.17 10.50 4.00
C MET A 179 -33.37 8.99 3.93
N GLN A 180 -32.99 8.35 2.83
CA GLN A 180 -33.01 6.89 2.67
C GLN A 180 -32.07 6.21 3.67
N ASN A 181 -30.86 6.74 3.87
CA ASN A 181 -29.89 6.23 4.85
C ASN A 181 -30.33 6.42 6.31
N LEU A 182 -31.01 7.53 6.64
CA LEU A 182 -31.50 7.83 7.99
C LEU A 182 -32.77 7.04 8.35
N THR A 183 -33.71 6.94 7.40
CA THR A 183 -35.03 6.36 7.64
C THR A 183 -35.12 4.87 7.28
N GLY A 184 -34.21 4.38 6.43
CA GLY A 184 -34.27 3.01 5.89
C GLY A 184 -35.43 2.79 4.92
N PHE A 185 -36.09 3.85 4.46
CA PHE A 185 -37.19 3.79 3.50
C PHE A 185 -36.62 3.89 2.08
N GLU A 186 -36.64 2.80 1.30
CA GLU A 186 -36.50 2.87 -0.15
C GLU A 186 -37.72 3.63 -0.70
N MET A 187 -37.49 4.79 -1.31
CA MET A 187 -38.55 5.43 -2.10
C MET A 187 -38.77 4.57 -3.35
N PRO A 188 -40.03 4.28 -3.73
CA PRO A 188 -40.30 3.54 -4.96
C PRO A 188 -39.63 4.26 -6.12
N GLU A 189 -38.85 3.51 -6.91
CA GLU A 189 -38.34 4.01 -8.19
C GLU A 189 -39.56 4.44 -9.01
N ASP A 190 -39.57 5.71 -9.42
CA ASP A 190 -40.55 6.17 -10.39
C ASP A 190 -40.25 5.42 -11.70
N ASP A 191 -41.06 4.40 -11.99
CA ASP A 191 -41.07 3.69 -13.27
C ASP A 191 -41.36 4.70 -14.40
N GLU A 192 -40.31 5.12 -15.14
CA GLU A 192 -40.43 5.76 -16.46
C GLU A 192 -40.29 4.74 -17.61
#